data_AF-A0A3D9XBC6-F1
#
_entry.id   AF-A0A3D9XBC6-F1
#
_cell.length_a   1.000
_cell.length_b   1.000
_cell.length_c   1.000
_cell.angle_alpha   90.00
_cell.angle_beta   90.00
_cell.angle_gamma   90.00
#
_symmetry.space_group_name_H-M   'P 1'
#
loop_
_entity.id
_entity.type
_entity.pdbx_description
1 polymer ?
#
loop_
_entity_poly.entity_id
_entity_poly.type
_entity_poly.pdbx_seq_one_letter_code
_entity_poly.pdbx_strand_id
1 'polypeptide(L)'
;MPDYDDLAARIRALTHGETDEVALMATLACEIHHSDARFDWTGFYRVTAPKMLKIGPYQGGHGCLVIPFSRGVCGAAARTRQVQLVPDVEAFPGHIACASSTRSELVIPVVGKDERLIGVLDIDSDRPDAFTQDDADRLQEILDDTFGRDRVYRPLPLRRDPVPRHP
;
A
#
# COMPACT_ATOMS: atom_id res chain seq x y z
N MET A 1 -12.19 -8.12 6.54
CA MET A 1 -11.34 -7.07 7.11
C MET A 1 -10.10 -7.76 7.63
N PRO A 2 -8.92 -7.36 7.15
CA PRO A 2 -7.68 -8.03 7.46
C PRO A 2 -7.31 -7.77 8.92
N ASP A 3 -6.53 -8.68 9.49
CA ASP A 3 -5.87 -8.44 10.78
C ASP A 3 -4.62 -7.61 10.52
N TYR A 4 -4.76 -6.28 10.60
CA TYR A 4 -3.66 -5.35 10.34
C TYR A 4 -2.54 -5.43 11.37
N ASP A 5 -2.82 -5.86 12.60
CA ASP A 5 -1.80 -6.02 13.63
C ASP A 5 -0.90 -7.21 13.31
N ASP A 6 -1.49 -8.33 12.91
CA ASP A 6 -0.73 -9.51 12.47
C ASP A 6 0.02 -9.24 11.15
N LEU A 7 -0.62 -8.55 10.19
CA LEU A 7 0.03 -8.14 8.94
C LEU A 7 1.26 -7.25 9.20
N ALA A 8 1.11 -6.22 10.04
CA ALA A 8 2.21 -5.32 10.40
C ALA A 8 3.34 -6.06 11.12
N ALA A 9 3.00 -6.99 12.02
CA ALA A 9 3.97 -7.83 12.71
C ALA A 9 4.78 -8.70 11.74
N ARG A 10 4.11 -9.38 10.80
CA ARG A 10 4.77 -10.21 9.78
C ARG A 10 5.67 -9.40 8.86
N ILE A 11 5.15 -8.28 8.32
CA ILE A 11 5.94 -7.41 7.44
C ILE A 11 7.19 -6.91 8.16
N ARG A 12 7.06 -6.41 9.41
CA ARG A 12 8.21 -5.94 10.20
C ARG A 12 9.26 -7.04 10.41
N ALA A 13 8.84 -8.28 10.62
CA ALA A 13 9.76 -9.40 10.78
C ALA A 13 10.48 -9.75 9.46
N LEU A 14 9.75 -9.78 8.35
CA LEU A 14 10.28 -10.12 7.02
C LEU A 14 11.21 -9.03 6.47
N THR A 15 10.94 -7.76 6.76
CA THR A 15 11.74 -6.62 6.26
C THR A 15 12.86 -6.20 7.19
N HIS A 16 13.05 -6.90 8.32
CA HIS A 16 14.03 -6.53 9.32
C HIS A 16 15.45 -6.50 8.73
N GLY A 17 16.10 -5.34 8.81
CA GLY A 17 17.47 -5.13 8.32
C GLY A 17 17.61 -4.96 6.81
N GLU A 18 16.57 -5.24 6.02
CA GLU A 18 16.60 -5.09 4.56
C GLU A 18 16.60 -3.61 4.15
N THR A 19 17.41 -3.20 3.18
CA THR A 19 17.52 -1.80 2.75
C THR A 19 17.22 -1.58 1.27
N ASP A 20 17.11 -2.63 0.47
CA ASP A 20 16.73 -2.54 -0.93
C ASP A 20 15.23 -2.23 -1.08
N GLU A 21 14.92 -1.06 -1.64
CA GLU A 21 13.54 -0.59 -1.80
C GLU A 21 12.69 -1.55 -2.64
N VAL A 22 13.27 -2.22 -3.64
CA VAL A 22 12.53 -3.12 -4.53
C VAL A 22 12.19 -4.42 -3.80
N ALA A 23 13.12 -4.98 -3.03
CA ALA A 23 12.86 -6.14 -2.18
C ALA A 23 11.76 -5.84 -1.15
N LEU A 24 11.84 -4.68 -0.48
CA LEU A 24 10.79 -4.23 0.45
C LEU A 24 9.42 -4.11 -0.23
N MET A 25 9.35 -3.41 -1.36
CA MET A 25 8.10 -3.28 -2.14
C MET A 25 7.55 -4.64 -2.57
N ALA A 26 8.40 -5.57 -3.02
CA ALA A 26 7.96 -6.91 -3.42
C ALA A 26 7.38 -7.69 -2.24
N THR A 27 8.03 -7.64 -1.07
CA THR A 27 7.54 -8.27 0.16
C THR A 27 6.21 -7.67 0.61
N LEU A 28 6.10 -6.35 0.65
CA LEU A 28 4.85 -5.67 1.05
C LEU A 28 3.71 -5.96 0.07
N ALA A 29 3.96 -5.91 -1.24
CA ALA A 29 2.94 -6.23 -2.24
C ALA A 29 2.40 -7.65 -2.05
N CYS A 30 3.29 -8.62 -1.79
CA CYS A 30 2.91 -10.00 -1.49
C CYS A 30 2.05 -10.12 -0.23
N GLU A 31 2.52 -9.57 0.90
CA GLU A 31 1.83 -9.73 2.19
C GLU A 31 0.50 -8.97 2.23
N ILE A 32 0.44 -7.77 1.63
CA ILE A 32 -0.78 -6.96 1.58
C ILE A 32 -1.82 -7.63 0.69
N HIS A 33 -1.45 -8.06 -0.53
CA HIS A 33 -2.37 -8.67 -1.48
C HIS A 33 -3.10 -9.89 -0.88
N HIS A 34 -2.35 -10.77 -0.21
CA HIS A 34 -2.92 -11.99 0.37
C HIS A 34 -3.61 -11.77 1.73
N SER A 35 -3.61 -10.54 2.27
CA SER A 35 -4.22 -10.24 3.57
C SER A 35 -5.74 -10.09 3.52
N ASP A 36 -6.32 -9.72 2.38
CA ASP A 36 -7.77 -9.55 2.21
C ASP A 36 -8.21 -9.90 0.78
N ALA A 37 -9.26 -10.69 0.65
CA ALA A 37 -9.83 -11.11 -0.65
C ALA A 37 -10.54 -9.99 -1.43
N ARG A 38 -10.59 -8.76 -0.90
CA ARG A 38 -11.02 -7.57 -1.62
C ARG A 38 -9.91 -6.99 -2.52
N PHE A 39 -8.65 -7.36 -2.27
CA PHE A 39 -7.50 -6.72 -2.92
C PHE A 39 -7.16 -7.46 -4.23
N ASP A 40 -7.88 -7.13 -5.30
CA ASP A 40 -7.78 -7.83 -6.59
C ASP A 40 -6.51 -7.47 -7.37
N TRP A 41 -5.98 -6.26 -7.16
CA TRP A 41 -4.64 -5.85 -7.57
C TRP A 41 -3.95 -5.14 -6.42
N THR A 42 -2.63 -5.33 -6.25
CA THR A 42 -1.85 -4.67 -5.20
C THR A 42 -0.43 -4.47 -5.67
N GLY A 43 0.06 -3.25 -5.67
CA GLY A 43 1.42 -3.01 -6.14
C GLY A 43 1.93 -1.60 -5.93
N PHE A 44 3.16 -1.41 -6.36
CA PHE A 44 3.83 -0.13 -6.24
C PHE A 44 4.03 0.50 -7.60
N TYR A 45 3.84 1.81 -7.66
CA TYR A 45 4.28 2.66 -8.76
C TYR A 45 5.38 3.58 -8.27
N ARG A 46 6.60 3.43 -8.83
CA ARG A 46 7.81 4.11 -8.37
C ARG A 46 8.01 5.43 -9.08
N VAL A 47 8.43 6.45 -8.35
CA VAL A 47 8.91 7.71 -8.93
C VAL A 47 10.28 7.44 -9.56
N THR A 48 10.33 7.39 -10.90
CA THR A 48 11.57 7.07 -11.64
C THR A 48 12.13 8.25 -12.43
N ALA A 49 11.33 9.31 -12.59
CA ALA A 49 11.73 10.58 -13.17
C ALA A 49 10.82 11.69 -12.62
N PRO A 50 11.17 12.98 -12.80
CA PRO A 50 10.30 14.08 -12.36
C PRO A 50 8.87 13.94 -12.89
N LYS A 51 7.90 13.94 -11.97
CA LYS A 51 6.47 13.83 -12.27
C LYS A 51 6.06 12.57 -13.05
N MET A 52 6.82 11.48 -12.92
CA MET A 52 6.60 10.23 -13.63
C MET A 52 6.66 9.03 -12.70
N LEU A 53 5.62 8.21 -12.76
CA LEU A 53 5.56 6.90 -12.13
C LEU A 53 5.82 5.80 -13.16
N LYS A 54 6.51 4.74 -12.74
CA LYS A 54 6.62 3.47 -13.47
C LYS A 54 6.25 2.31 -12.56
N ILE A 55 5.64 1.29 -13.12
CA ILE A 55 5.27 0.09 -12.36
C ILE A 55 6.51 -0.52 -11.68
N GLY A 56 6.34 -0.86 -10.39
CA GLY A 56 7.29 -1.56 -9.55
C GLY A 56 6.81 -3.00 -9.30
N PRO A 57 7.15 -3.61 -8.15
CA PRO A 57 6.59 -4.91 -7.76
C PRO A 57 5.08 -4.84 -7.53
N TYR A 58 4.35 -5.87 -7.96
CA TYR A 58 2.89 -5.98 -7.81
C TYR A 58 2.43 -7.45 -7.78
N GLN A 59 1.18 -7.65 -7.38
CA GLN A 59 0.41 -8.89 -7.46
C GLN A 59 -0.90 -8.61 -8.20
N GLY A 60 -1.37 -9.57 -9.00
CA GLY A 60 -2.58 -9.46 -9.82
C GLY A 60 -2.31 -9.41 -11.33
N GLY A 61 -3.29 -8.93 -12.10
CA GLY A 61 -3.19 -8.75 -13.55
C GLY A 61 -2.17 -7.68 -13.99
N HIS A 62 -1.95 -7.53 -15.30
CA HIS A 62 -1.02 -6.54 -15.82
C HIS A 62 -1.50 -5.10 -15.52
N GLY A 63 -0.72 -4.34 -14.76
CA GLY A 63 -0.93 -2.91 -14.54
C GLY A 63 -0.37 -2.03 -15.67
N CYS A 64 -0.70 -0.73 -15.65
CA CYS A 64 -0.12 0.23 -16.57
C CYS A 64 1.41 0.34 -16.35
N LEU A 65 2.23 0.38 -17.40
CA LEU A 65 3.68 0.44 -17.21
C LEU A 65 4.17 1.83 -16.74
N VAL A 66 3.47 2.89 -17.15
CA VAL A 66 3.88 4.29 -16.96
C VAL A 66 2.66 5.15 -16.64
N ILE A 67 2.73 5.96 -15.58
CA ILE A 67 1.67 6.88 -15.18
C ILE A 67 2.26 8.27 -14.92
N PRO A 68 1.90 9.32 -15.68
CA PRO A 68 2.30 10.68 -15.36
C PRO A 68 1.54 11.19 -14.13
N PHE A 69 2.17 12.04 -13.31
CA PHE A 69 1.52 12.62 -12.12
C PHE A 69 0.25 13.43 -12.45
N SER A 70 0.03 13.80 -13.71
CA SER A 70 -1.13 14.60 -14.13
C SER A 70 -2.38 13.76 -14.42
N ARG A 71 -2.35 12.43 -14.25
CA ARG A 71 -3.49 11.57 -14.62
C ARG A 71 -3.73 10.45 -13.61
N GLY A 72 -4.98 9.98 -13.55
CA GLY A 72 -5.39 8.86 -12.71
C GLY A 72 -5.29 9.13 -11.21
N VAL A 73 -5.79 8.17 -10.43
CA VAL A 73 -5.78 8.21 -8.97
C VAL A 73 -4.34 8.09 -8.45
N CYS A 74 -3.56 7.15 -8.99
CA CYS A 74 -2.11 7.04 -8.78
C CYS A 74 -1.35 8.38 -8.95
N GLY A 75 -1.58 9.09 -10.07
CA GLY A 75 -0.94 10.38 -10.30
C GLY A 75 -1.46 11.48 -9.38
N ALA A 76 -2.74 11.44 -8.99
CA ALA A 76 -3.29 12.35 -7.98
C ALA A 76 -2.60 12.18 -6.64
N ALA A 77 -2.49 10.95 -6.11
CA ALA A 77 -1.79 10.65 -4.87
C ALA A 77 -0.34 11.15 -4.88
N ALA A 78 0.39 10.87 -5.97
CA ALA A 78 1.78 11.29 -6.12
C ALA A 78 1.94 12.82 -6.17
N ARG A 79 0.98 13.53 -6.77
CA ARG A 79 1.02 14.99 -6.91
C ARG A 79 0.60 15.71 -5.63
N THR A 80 -0.44 15.25 -4.96
CA THR A 80 -0.98 15.85 -3.73
C THR A 80 -0.21 15.42 -2.49
N ARG A 81 0.49 14.29 -2.56
CA ARG A 81 1.07 13.59 -1.40
C ARG A 81 0.02 13.30 -0.34
N GLN A 82 -1.17 12.94 -0.79
CA GLN A 82 -2.30 12.58 0.07
C GLN A 82 -2.89 11.25 -0.38
N VAL A 83 -3.38 10.46 0.57
CA VAL A 83 -4.16 9.26 0.31
C VAL A 83 -5.33 9.60 -0.61
N GLN A 84 -5.56 8.74 -1.60
CA GLN A 84 -6.75 8.76 -2.44
C GLN A 84 -7.56 7.53 -2.11
N LEU A 85 -8.71 7.72 -1.44
CA LEU A 85 -9.67 6.68 -1.12
C LEU A 85 -10.87 6.86 -2.04
N VAL A 86 -10.95 6.06 -3.10
CA VAL A 86 -11.89 6.24 -4.20
C VAL A 86 -12.95 5.13 -4.19
N PRO A 87 -14.19 5.41 -3.75
CA PRO A 87 -15.23 4.38 -3.65
C PRO A 87 -15.80 3.96 -5.01
N ASP A 88 -15.68 4.81 -6.03
CA ASP A 88 -16.07 4.53 -7.41
C ASP A 88 -15.09 5.20 -8.38
N VAL A 89 -14.27 4.38 -9.06
CA VAL A 89 -13.28 4.88 -10.01
C VAL A 89 -13.89 5.47 -11.28
N GLU A 90 -15.10 5.05 -11.66
CA GLU A 90 -15.79 5.59 -12.84
C GLU A 90 -16.23 7.04 -12.61
N ALA A 91 -16.49 7.42 -11.36
CA ALA A 91 -16.82 8.78 -10.95
C ALA A 91 -15.58 9.68 -10.79
N PHE A 92 -14.36 9.13 -10.80
CA PHE A 92 -13.15 9.89 -10.56
C PHE A 92 -12.73 10.71 -11.80
N PRO A 93 -12.61 12.05 -11.71
CA PRO A 93 -12.24 12.88 -12.85
C PRO A 93 -10.84 12.55 -13.39
N GLY A 94 -10.76 12.18 -14.67
CA GLY A 94 -9.49 11.85 -15.30
C GLY A 94 -8.94 10.47 -14.91
N HIS A 95 -9.83 9.57 -14.47
CA HIS A 95 -9.52 8.15 -14.28
C HIS A 95 -8.86 7.55 -15.53
N ILE A 96 -7.79 6.79 -15.30
CA ILE A 96 -7.18 5.93 -16.32
C ILE A 96 -7.46 4.50 -15.85
N ALA A 97 -8.40 3.82 -16.49
CA ALA A 97 -8.61 2.41 -16.23
C ALA A 97 -7.41 1.61 -16.74
N CYS A 98 -6.67 0.95 -15.85
CA CYS A 98 -5.66 -0.04 -16.22
C CYS A 98 -6.30 -1.43 -16.38
N ALA A 99 -7.26 -1.77 -15.52
CA ALA A 99 -8.13 -2.95 -15.65
C ALA A 99 -9.60 -2.51 -15.77
N SER A 100 -10.39 -3.21 -16.58
CA SER A 100 -11.83 -2.92 -16.75
C SER A 100 -12.70 -3.43 -15.60
N SER A 101 -12.13 -4.27 -14.72
CA SER A 101 -12.86 -4.86 -13.60
C SER A 101 -12.82 -3.98 -12.34
N THR A 102 -11.80 -3.12 -12.19
CA THR A 102 -11.65 -2.20 -11.05
C THR A 102 -12.89 -1.32 -10.87
N ARG A 103 -13.44 -1.33 -9.64
CA ARG A 103 -14.60 -0.53 -9.23
C ARG A 103 -14.25 0.47 -8.13
N SER A 104 -13.30 0.16 -7.26
CA SER A 104 -12.78 1.09 -6.25
C SER A 104 -11.26 0.97 -6.15
N GLU A 105 -10.59 2.03 -5.68
CA GLU A 105 -9.13 2.13 -5.65
C GLU A 105 -8.69 2.85 -4.37
N LEU A 106 -7.65 2.32 -3.71
CA LEU A 106 -6.95 2.96 -2.59
C LEU A 106 -5.50 3.18 -2.98
N VAL A 107 -5.10 4.45 -3.06
CA VAL A 107 -3.72 4.82 -3.37
C VAL A 107 -3.10 5.60 -2.21
N ILE A 108 -1.95 5.11 -1.74
CA ILE A 108 -1.23 5.67 -0.59
C ILE A 108 0.17 6.15 -1.04
N PRO A 109 0.54 7.42 -0.81
CA PRO A 109 1.90 7.90 -1.07
C PRO A 109 2.93 7.15 -0.24
N VAL A 110 4.00 6.68 -0.88
CA VAL A 110 5.13 6.04 -0.20
C VAL A 110 6.24 7.07 -0.06
N VAL A 111 6.49 7.50 1.18
CA VAL A 111 7.51 8.47 1.52
C VAL A 111 8.68 7.76 2.16
N GLY A 112 9.84 7.82 1.50
CA GLY A 112 11.07 7.27 2.02
C GLY A 112 11.80 8.27 2.91
N LYS A 113 13.06 7.95 3.21
CA LYS A 113 13.97 8.85 3.95
C LYS A 113 14.00 10.24 3.32
N ASP A 114 14.17 11.25 4.16
CA ASP A 114 14.29 12.65 3.76
C ASP A 114 13.04 13.24 3.10
N GLU A 115 11.85 12.76 3.47
CA GLU A 115 10.56 13.23 2.92
C GLU A 115 10.46 13.07 1.39
N ARG A 116 11.28 12.17 0.83
CA ARG A 116 11.30 11.89 -0.60
C ARG A 116 10.14 10.96 -0.93
N LEU A 117 9.24 11.42 -1.81
CA LEU A 117 8.26 10.55 -2.44
C LEU A 117 8.99 9.54 -3.32
N ILE A 118 8.95 8.26 -2.95
CA ILE A 118 9.61 7.17 -3.69
C ILE A 118 8.64 6.44 -4.61
N GLY A 119 7.34 6.53 -4.34
CA GLY A 119 6.29 5.92 -5.14
C GLY A 119 4.91 6.11 -4.52
N VAL A 120 3.97 5.30 -4.98
CA VAL A 120 2.66 5.09 -4.36
C VAL A 120 2.43 3.58 -4.24
N LEU A 121 1.78 3.16 -3.15
CA LEU A 121 1.10 1.88 -3.05
C LEU A 121 -0.28 2.07 -3.67
N ASP A 122 -0.67 1.14 -4.52
CA ASP A 122 -1.94 1.14 -5.23
C ASP A 122 -2.62 -0.22 -5.04
N ILE A 123 -3.90 -0.18 -4.69
CA ILE A 123 -4.73 -1.34 -4.41
C ILE A 123 -6.07 -1.15 -5.11
N ASP A 124 -6.39 -2.07 -6.02
CA ASP A 124 -7.67 -2.11 -6.72
C ASP A 124 -8.59 -3.17 -6.11
N SER A 125 -9.88 -2.91 -6.19
CA SER A 125 -10.91 -3.92 -5.98
C SER A 125 -11.93 -3.93 -7.11
N ASP A 126 -12.38 -5.12 -7.48
CA ASP A 126 -13.52 -5.35 -8.38
C ASP A 126 -14.87 -5.06 -7.68
N ARG A 127 -14.83 -4.69 -6.38
CA ARG A 127 -16.00 -4.29 -5.59
C ARG A 127 -16.05 -2.76 -5.48
N PRO A 128 -17.23 -2.14 -5.62
CA PRO A 128 -17.38 -0.72 -5.31
C PRO A 128 -17.23 -0.50 -3.80
N ASP A 129 -16.74 0.68 -3.41
CA ASP A 129 -16.57 1.11 -2.02
C ASP A 129 -15.88 0.06 -1.14
N ALA A 130 -14.86 -0.61 -1.69
CA ALA A 130 -14.25 -1.76 -1.03
C ALA A 130 -13.38 -1.38 0.17
N PHE A 131 -12.84 -0.16 0.18
CA PHE A 131 -11.84 0.29 1.14
C PHE A 131 -12.41 1.29 2.14
N THR A 132 -11.90 1.26 3.35
CA THR A 132 -12.29 2.15 4.46
C THR A 132 -11.14 3.07 4.84
N GLN A 133 -11.45 4.10 5.64
CA GLN A 133 -10.41 4.95 6.22
C GLN A 133 -9.46 4.16 7.12
N ASP A 134 -9.96 3.15 7.84
CA ASP A 134 -9.11 2.26 8.65
C ASP A 134 -8.12 1.48 7.76
N ASP A 135 -8.58 0.92 6.63
CA ASP A 135 -7.67 0.25 5.69
C ASP A 135 -6.53 1.21 5.24
N ALA A 136 -6.86 2.48 4.94
CA ALA A 136 -5.89 3.49 4.55
C ALA A 136 -4.91 3.86 5.67
N ASP A 137 -5.41 4.12 6.88
CA ASP A 137 -4.59 4.54 8.02
C ASP A 137 -3.63 3.41 8.44
N ARG A 138 -4.12 2.16 8.55
CA ARG A 138 -3.31 1.00 8.95
C ARG A 138 -2.24 0.67 7.90
N LEU A 139 -2.55 0.77 6.61
CA LEU A 139 -1.57 0.54 5.54
C LEU A 139 -0.54 1.68 5.45
N GLN A 140 -0.93 2.94 5.67
CA GLN A 140 0.01 4.06 5.76
C GLN A 140 1.01 3.85 6.91
N GLU A 141 0.55 3.43 8.09
CA GLU A 141 1.44 3.12 9.22
C GLU A 141 2.47 2.03 8.86
N ILE A 142 2.05 0.96 8.17
CA ILE A 142 2.95 -0.12 7.72
C ILE A 142 4.00 0.41 6.73
N LEU A 143 3.60 1.28 5.80
CA LEU A 143 4.50 1.90 4.84
C LEU A 143 5.51 2.81 5.54
N ASP A 144 5.05 3.65 6.46
CA ASP A 144 5.89 4.58 7.22
C ASP A 144 6.90 3.83 8.09
N ASP A 145 6.47 2.75 8.75
CA ASP A 145 7.35 1.88 9.55
C ASP A 145 8.40 1.16 8.68
N THR A 146 8.07 0.85 7.43
CA THR A 146 8.95 0.12 6.51
C THR A 146 9.98 1.05 5.82
N PHE A 147 9.53 2.21 5.34
CA PHE A 147 10.30 3.12 4.47
C PHE A 147 10.77 4.42 5.15
N GLY A 148 10.16 4.77 6.29
CA GLY A 148 10.42 6.01 7.03
C GLY A 148 11.80 6.12 7.68
N ARG A 149 12.08 7.31 8.22
CA ARG A 149 13.44 7.75 8.61
C ARG A 149 14.03 7.05 9.84
N ASP A 150 13.19 6.49 10.70
CA ASP A 150 13.62 5.93 11.98
C ASP A 150 13.06 4.52 12.16
N ARG A 151 13.86 3.51 11.78
CA ARG A 151 13.65 2.12 12.19
C ARG A 151 13.92 1.96 13.69
N VAL A 152 13.19 2.69 14.53
CA VAL A 152 13.17 2.39 15.95
C VAL A 152 12.41 1.10 16.07
N TYR A 153 13.14 0.01 16.28
CA TYR A 153 12.59 -1.26 16.68
C TYR A 153 11.66 -1.04 17.87
N ARG A 154 10.34 -1.09 17.64
CA ARG A 154 9.37 -1.31 18.70
C ARG A 154 9.18 -2.82 18.83
N PRO A 155 9.63 -3.45 19.92
CA PRO A 155 9.32 -4.85 20.14
C PRO A 155 7.81 -5.03 20.14
N LEU A 156 7.36 -6.11 19.50
CA LEU A 156 5.96 -6.56 19.59
C LEU A 156 5.56 -6.64 21.07
N PRO A 157 4.39 -6.14 21.47
CA PRO A 157 3.88 -6.46 22.79
C PRO A 157 3.79 -7.98 22.88
N LEU A 158 4.51 -8.56 23.85
CA LEU A 158 4.44 -9.98 24.14
C LEU A 158 2.96 -10.36 24.23
N ARG A 159 2.51 -11.31 23.39
CA ARG A 159 1.18 -11.91 23.53
C ARG A 159 1.07 -12.34 25.00
N ARG A 160 0.17 -11.70 25.75
CA ARG A 160 -0.11 -12.13 27.13
C ARG A 160 -0.70 -13.52 27.02
N ASP A 161 0.02 -14.52 27.51
CA ASP A 161 -0.52 -15.86 27.64
C ASP A 161 -1.87 -15.77 28.39
N PRO A 162 -2.88 -16.55 27.98
CA PRO A 162 -4.15 -16.58 28.68
C PRO A 162 -3.88 -17.00 30.14
N VAL A 163 -4.24 -16.11 31.07
CA VAL A 163 -4.16 -16.39 32.51
C VAL A 163 -4.93 -17.68 32.78
N PRO A 164 -4.28 -18.75 33.30
CA PRO A 164 -4.97 -19.99 33.58
C PRO A 164 -6.06 -19.71 34.63
N ARG A 165 -7.31 -19.95 34.25
CA ARG A 165 -8.43 -19.96 35.20
C ARG A 165 -8.16 -21.10 36.17
N HIS A 166 -7.87 -20.77 37.43
CA HIS A 166 -7.82 -21.75 38.51
C HIS A 166 -9.24 -22.30 38.77
N PRO A 167 -9.33 -23.58 39.21
CA PRO A 167 -10.58 -24.32 39.33
C PRO A 167 -11.55 -23.75 40.36
#